data_AF-G2RC53-F1
#
_entry.id   AF-G2RC53-F1
#
_cell.length_a   1.000
_cell.length_b   1.000
_cell.length_c   1.000
_cell.angle_alpha   90.00
_cell.angle_beta   90.00
_cell.angle_gamma   90.00
#
_symmetry.space_group_name_H-M   'P 1'
#
loop_
_entity.id
_entity.type
_entity.pdbx_description
1 polymer ?
#
loop_
_entity_poly.entity_id
_entity_poly.type
_entity_poly.pdbx_seq_one_letter_code
_entity_poly.pdbx_strand_id
1 'polypeptide(L)'
;MGLEEKVALLDRVVSGLWSVVGGGEPGEGRYGRVVRAFERWVGTVEAVMHARERLGRTCGLGQSQGQEQGDQGGGDGVGEGDDDEEKGLVLVGEMDAAWKEECAALVRRLDDWRRGLRELEDGPPFLPASTTPDTPSEEPGEDGDGEESSSSSSSLARILAGCRALVHGMLAELNVMEQIERDAAAAEMRWVREMNRRGLGRADDDAPRAGAIWRVL
;
A
#
# COMPACT_ATOMS: atom_id res chain seq x y z
N MET A 1 2.03 33.82 -8.96
CA MET A 1 2.99 33.52 -7.88
C MET A 1 4.34 34.10 -8.26
N GLY A 2 4.91 34.94 -7.41
CA GLY A 2 6.26 35.49 -7.58
C GLY A 2 7.35 34.42 -7.41
N LEU A 3 8.58 34.71 -7.82
CA LEU A 3 9.69 33.76 -7.72
C LEU A 3 10.02 33.39 -6.26
N GLU A 4 10.01 34.36 -5.34
CA GLU A 4 10.27 34.10 -3.92
C GLU A 4 9.20 33.19 -3.29
N GLU A 5 7.94 33.40 -3.65
CA GLU A 5 6.84 32.52 -3.24
C GLU A 5 7.04 31.09 -3.77
N LYS A 6 7.48 30.94 -5.04
CA LYS A 6 7.80 29.64 -5.64
C LYS A 6 8.97 28.93 -4.94
N VAL A 7 10.03 29.67 -4.61
CA VAL A 7 11.20 29.13 -3.88
C VAL A 7 10.80 28.73 -2.45
N ALA A 8 10.02 29.56 -1.75
CA ALA A 8 9.52 29.24 -0.42
C ALA A 8 8.59 28.01 -0.42
N LEU A 9 7.74 27.86 -1.43
CA LEU A 9 6.90 26.69 -1.59
C LEU A 9 7.74 25.42 -1.83
N LEU A 10 8.75 25.51 -2.70
CA LEU A 10 9.64 24.39 -2.99
C LEU A 10 10.43 23.95 -1.75
N ASP A 11 10.98 24.90 -1.00
CA ASP A 11 11.69 24.62 0.25
C ASP A 11 10.78 23.92 1.27
N ARG A 12 9.54 24.41 1.43
CA ARG A 12 8.55 23.78 2.31
C ARG A 12 8.22 22.33 1.89
N VAL A 13 8.07 22.08 0.59
CA VAL A 13 7.79 20.73 0.06
C VAL A 13 8.99 19.82 0.29
N VAL A 14 10.20 20.26 -0.07
CA VAL A 14 11.42 19.46 0.05
C VAL A 14 11.73 19.17 1.52
N SER A 15 11.75 20.18 2.39
CA SER A 15 11.94 20.01 3.83
C SER A 15 10.86 19.13 4.45
N GLY A 16 9.62 19.27 3.99
CA GLY A 16 8.52 18.40 4.39
C GLY A 16 8.74 16.94 4.00
N LEU A 17 9.16 16.71 2.75
CA LEU A 17 9.43 15.39 2.19
C LEU A 17 10.55 14.68 2.94
N TRP A 18 11.65 15.39 3.24
CA TRP A 18 12.74 14.87 4.08
C TRP A 18 12.26 14.46 5.46
N SER A 19 11.35 15.22 6.08
CA SER A 19 10.75 14.84 7.38
C SER A 19 9.88 13.58 7.30
N VAL A 20 9.20 13.34 6.17
CA VAL A 20 8.34 12.15 6.01
C VAL A 20 9.14 10.90 5.65
N VAL A 21 10.15 11.04 4.79
CA VAL A 21 11.01 9.94 4.34
C VAL A 21 12.02 9.55 5.42
N GLY A 22 12.45 10.49 6.28
CA GLY A 22 13.49 10.25 7.29
C GLY A 22 14.87 10.58 6.74
N GLY A 23 15.74 11.10 7.60
CA GLY A 23 17.04 11.69 7.27
C GLY A 23 18.12 10.67 6.91
N GLY A 24 17.88 9.84 5.91
CA GLY A 24 18.87 8.92 5.33
C GLY A 24 18.92 7.52 5.94
N GLU A 25 18.32 7.30 7.12
CA GLU A 25 18.19 5.95 7.70
C GLU A 25 16.86 5.28 7.31
N PRO A 26 16.89 4.04 6.76
CA PRO A 26 15.68 3.34 6.35
C PRO A 26 14.80 2.97 7.56
N GLY A 27 13.64 3.62 7.67
CA GLY A 27 12.65 3.35 8.72
C GLY A 27 12.49 4.45 9.78
N GLU A 28 13.34 5.47 9.77
CA GLU A 28 13.28 6.56 10.76
C GLU A 28 12.14 7.56 10.48
N GLY A 29 11.81 7.73 9.19
CA GLY A 29 10.72 8.59 8.73
C GLY A 29 9.34 8.07 9.12
N ARG A 30 8.37 8.98 9.21
CA ARG A 30 6.97 8.64 9.44
C ARG A 30 6.47 7.60 8.43
N TYR A 31 6.83 7.75 7.17
CA TYR A 31 6.49 6.81 6.11
C TYR A 31 7.07 5.42 6.38
N GLY A 32 8.37 5.36 6.71
CA GLY A 32 9.06 4.10 7.02
C GLY A 32 8.42 3.36 8.20
N ARG A 33 8.00 4.07 9.25
CA ARG A 33 7.29 3.43 10.38
C ARG A 33 5.96 2.80 9.97
N VAL A 34 5.19 3.48 9.12
CA VAL A 34 3.92 2.98 8.57
C VAL A 34 4.15 1.72 7.73
N VAL A 35 5.15 1.72 6.85
CA VAL A 35 5.50 0.56 6.04
C VAL A 35 5.96 -0.62 6.92
N ARG A 36 6.82 -0.38 7.91
CA ARG A 36 7.27 -1.43 8.84
C ARG A 36 6.15 -2.05 9.66
N ALA A 37 5.19 -1.25 10.10
CA ALA A 37 4.02 -1.76 10.81
C ALA A 37 3.18 -2.66 9.90
N PHE A 38 2.97 -2.24 8.65
CA PHE A 38 2.27 -3.03 7.65
C PHE A 38 3.00 -4.34 7.31
N GLU A 39 4.31 -4.30 7.07
CA GLU A 39 5.12 -5.51 6.79
C GLU A 39 5.00 -6.55 7.92
N ARG A 40 5.05 -6.09 9.18
CA ARG A 40 4.84 -6.98 10.33
C ARG A 40 3.45 -7.60 10.34
N TRP A 41 2.42 -6.80 10.05
CA TRP A 41 1.04 -7.29 9.95
C TRP A 41 0.87 -8.29 8.81
N VAL A 42 1.45 -8.04 7.63
CA VAL A 42 1.47 -8.98 6.50
C VAL A 42 2.11 -10.30 6.91
N GLY A 43 3.24 -10.27 7.63
CA GLY A 43 3.86 -11.49 8.17
C GLY A 43 2.91 -12.30 9.07
N THR A 44 2.09 -11.63 9.89
CA THR A 44 1.03 -12.28 10.67
C THR A 44 -0.06 -12.88 9.78
N VAL A 45 -0.50 -12.15 8.76
CA VAL A 45 -1.51 -12.64 7.78
C VAL A 45 -1.01 -13.92 7.12
N GLU A 46 0.23 -13.92 6.62
CA GLU A 46 0.85 -15.07 5.96
C GLU A 46 0.95 -16.27 6.90
N ALA A 47 1.38 -16.06 8.15
CA ALA A 47 1.46 -17.11 9.16
C ALA A 47 0.10 -17.76 9.42
N VAL A 48 -0.96 -16.95 9.57
CA VAL A 48 -2.34 -17.45 9.77
C VAL A 48 -2.84 -18.18 8.52
N MET A 49 -2.57 -17.67 7.32
CA MET A 49 -2.99 -18.33 6.09
C MET A 49 -2.29 -19.68 5.88
N HIS A 50 -0.99 -19.77 6.17
CA HIS A 50 -0.25 -21.03 6.15
C HIS A 50 -0.76 -22.02 7.20
N ALA A 51 -1.13 -21.55 8.39
CA ALA A 51 -1.80 -22.36 9.40
C ALA A 51 -3.17 -22.87 8.92
N ARG A 52 -3.99 -22.02 8.30
CA ARG A 52 -5.29 -22.40 7.71
C ARG A 52 -5.16 -23.41 6.59
N GLU A 53 -4.12 -23.30 5.76
CA GLU A 53 -3.85 -24.26 4.70
C GLU A 53 -3.51 -25.65 5.27
N ARG A 54 -2.79 -25.69 6.39
CA ARG A 54 -2.44 -26.93 7.10
C ARG A 54 -3.63 -27.55 7.82
N LEU A 55 -4.41 -26.76 8.56
CA LEU A 55 -5.73 -27.18 9.08
C LEU A 55 -6.60 -27.73 7.95
N GLY A 56 -6.51 -27.06 6.80
CA GLY A 56 -7.05 -27.49 5.54
C GLY A 56 -6.74 -28.95 5.24
N ARG A 57 -5.46 -29.33 5.31
CA ARG A 57 -5.01 -30.70 5.04
C ARG A 57 -5.36 -31.67 6.16
N THR A 58 -5.19 -31.31 7.43
CA THR A 58 -5.37 -32.22 8.58
C THR A 58 -6.83 -32.55 8.84
N CYS A 59 -7.76 -31.60 8.62
CA CYS A 59 -9.20 -31.83 8.75
C CYS A 59 -9.86 -32.36 7.46
N GLY A 60 -9.10 -32.78 6.44
CA GLY A 60 -9.64 -33.30 5.17
C GLY A 60 -10.28 -32.24 4.26
N LEU A 61 -9.93 -30.96 4.43
CA LEU A 61 -10.28 -29.84 3.54
C LEU A 61 -9.36 -29.74 2.31
N GLY A 62 -8.38 -30.65 2.18
CA GLY A 62 -7.65 -30.89 0.92
C GLY A 62 -8.58 -31.58 -0.08
N GLN A 63 -8.62 -31.08 -1.31
CA GLN A 63 -9.42 -31.66 -2.39
C GLN A 63 -9.24 -33.18 -2.41
N SER A 64 -10.31 -33.92 -2.14
CA SER A 64 -10.35 -35.37 -2.21
C SER A 64 -10.30 -35.81 -3.68
N GLN A 65 -9.14 -35.68 -4.31
CA GLN A 65 -8.81 -36.51 -5.45
C GLN A 65 -8.24 -37.81 -4.90
N GLY A 66 -9.10 -38.83 -4.93
CA GLY A 66 -8.84 -40.12 -4.32
C GLY A 66 -7.55 -40.77 -4.82
N GLN A 67 -6.79 -41.31 -3.88
CA GLN A 67 -5.97 -42.48 -4.15
C GLN A 67 -5.85 -43.28 -2.86
N GLU A 68 -6.50 -44.43 -2.85
CA GLU A 68 -6.39 -45.43 -1.79
C GLU A 68 -5.01 -46.12 -1.83
N GLN A 69 -4.59 -46.55 -0.63
CA GLN A 69 -3.62 -47.60 -0.31
C GLN A 69 -2.12 -47.27 -0.31
N GLY A 70 -1.54 -47.39 0.88
CA GLY A 70 -0.10 -47.44 1.13
C GLY A 70 0.21 -47.45 2.62
N ASP A 71 0.37 -48.65 3.15
CA ASP A 71 0.60 -49.05 4.55
C ASP A 71 1.94 -48.60 5.17
N GLN A 72 1.90 -48.30 6.47
CA GLN A 72 2.95 -48.32 7.52
C GLN A 72 4.33 -47.65 7.31
N GLY A 73 4.65 -46.71 8.22
CA GLY A 73 6.03 -46.32 8.56
C GLY A 73 6.05 -45.32 9.72
N GLY A 74 6.46 -45.79 10.90
CA GLY A 74 6.50 -44.99 12.13
C GLY A 74 7.37 -43.74 12.02
N GLY A 75 6.79 -42.61 12.41
CA GLY A 75 7.48 -41.36 12.66
C GLY A 75 7.22 -40.94 14.08
N ASP A 76 8.28 -40.94 14.89
CA ASP A 76 8.37 -40.26 16.18
C ASP A 76 8.25 -38.74 15.92
N GLY A 77 7.02 -38.28 15.73
CA GLY A 77 6.67 -36.88 15.51
C GLY A 77 6.39 -36.22 16.83
N VAL A 78 7.45 -35.76 17.51
CA VAL A 78 7.33 -34.85 18.66
C VAL A 78 6.45 -33.66 18.23
N GLY A 79 5.38 -33.43 18.99
CA GLY A 79 4.32 -32.48 18.65
C GLY A 79 4.82 -31.05 18.47
N GLU A 80 4.82 -30.59 17.22
CA GLU A 80 4.78 -29.18 16.81
C GLU A 80 3.44 -28.84 16.12
N GLY A 81 2.41 -29.67 16.34
CA GLY A 81 1.10 -29.55 15.67
C GLY A 81 0.13 -28.59 16.34
N ASP A 82 0.08 -28.57 17.68
CA ASP A 82 -1.02 -27.91 18.41
C ASP A 82 -0.96 -26.37 18.30
N ASP A 83 0.22 -25.77 18.44
CA ASP A 83 0.41 -24.30 18.36
C ASP A 83 0.06 -23.73 16.98
N ASP A 84 0.17 -24.57 15.96
CA ASP A 84 0.00 -24.18 14.57
C ASP A 84 -1.43 -24.39 14.08
N GLU A 85 -2.14 -25.39 14.64
CA GLU A 85 -3.59 -25.53 14.46
C GLU A 85 -4.34 -24.39 15.18
N GLU A 86 -3.94 -24.02 16.40
CA GLU A 86 -4.56 -22.90 17.12
C GLU A 86 -4.43 -21.58 16.34
N LYS A 87 -3.24 -21.28 15.80
CA LYS A 87 -3.01 -20.07 14.98
C LYS A 87 -3.91 -19.98 13.74
N GLY A 88 -4.27 -21.11 13.14
CA GLY A 88 -5.16 -21.12 11.97
C GLY A 88 -6.60 -20.74 12.30
N LEU A 89 -7.00 -20.90 13.57
CA LEU A 89 -8.30 -20.50 14.08
C LEU A 89 -8.36 -19.03 14.51
N VAL A 90 -7.20 -18.39 14.71
CA VAL A 90 -7.11 -16.97 15.09
C VAL A 90 -7.56 -16.07 13.93
N LEU A 91 -8.25 -14.99 14.29
CA LEU A 91 -8.56 -13.91 13.36
C LEU A 91 -7.31 -13.04 13.17
N VAL A 92 -6.95 -12.77 11.92
CA VAL A 92 -5.79 -11.95 11.55
C VAL A 92 -5.90 -10.54 12.16
N GLY A 93 -7.13 -10.04 12.30
CA GLY A 93 -7.40 -8.72 12.85
C GLY A 93 -7.08 -7.63 11.83
N GLU A 94 -7.88 -6.57 11.85
CA GLU A 94 -7.57 -5.36 11.10
C GLU A 94 -6.34 -4.66 11.68
N MET A 95 -5.68 -3.86 10.85
CA MET A 95 -4.59 -3.02 11.31
C MET A 95 -5.14 -1.95 12.25
N ASP A 96 -4.35 -1.55 13.25
CA ASP A 96 -4.85 -0.72 14.33
C ASP A 96 -5.32 0.68 13.86
N ALA A 97 -6.25 1.27 14.61
CA ALA A 97 -6.84 2.56 14.25
C ALA A 97 -5.79 3.70 14.19
N ALA A 98 -4.72 3.62 14.99
CA ALA A 98 -3.68 4.63 15.00
C ALA A 98 -2.83 4.59 13.71
N TRP A 99 -2.55 3.39 13.19
CA TRP A 99 -1.92 3.21 11.88
C TRP A 99 -2.79 3.78 10.76
N LYS A 100 -4.11 3.55 10.79
CA LYS A 100 -5.05 4.09 9.79
C LYS A 100 -5.10 5.62 9.82
N GLU A 101 -5.08 6.22 11.02
CA GLU A 101 -4.99 7.67 11.19
C GLU A 101 -3.66 8.24 10.66
N GLU A 102 -2.53 7.57 10.94
CA GLU A 102 -1.21 7.99 10.46
C GLU A 102 -1.14 7.91 8.92
N CYS A 103 -1.72 6.88 8.31
CA CYS A 103 -1.85 6.77 6.85
C CYS A 103 -2.71 7.89 6.26
N ALA A 104 -3.88 8.17 6.85
CA ALA A 104 -4.73 9.27 6.39
C ALA A 104 -4.03 10.63 6.51
N ALA A 105 -3.24 10.83 7.58
CA ALA A 105 -2.43 12.04 7.75
C ALA A 105 -1.31 12.14 6.69
N LEU A 106 -0.66 11.03 6.36
CA LEU A 106 0.32 10.97 5.27
C LEU A 106 -0.31 11.28 3.92
N VAL A 107 -1.43 10.62 3.56
CA VAL A 107 -2.12 10.85 2.28
C VAL A 107 -2.49 12.32 2.10
N ARG A 108 -3.11 12.94 3.10
CA ARG A 108 -3.46 14.38 3.05
C ARG A 108 -2.23 15.25 2.80
N ARG A 109 -1.14 14.98 3.53
CA ARG A 109 0.10 15.74 3.42
C ARG A 109 0.77 15.57 2.05
N LEU A 110 0.78 14.35 1.52
CA LEU A 110 1.31 14.04 0.19
C LEU A 110 0.46 14.67 -0.92
N ASP A 111 -0.87 14.67 -0.79
CA ASP A 111 -1.78 15.34 -1.72
C ASP A 111 -1.60 16.86 -1.73
N ASP A 112 -1.38 17.46 -0.55
CA ASP A 112 -1.07 18.89 -0.45
C ASP A 112 0.23 19.25 -1.18
N TRP A 113 1.27 18.43 -1.04
CA TRP A 113 2.51 18.61 -1.79
C TRP A 113 2.35 18.36 -3.28
N ARG A 114 1.55 17.35 -3.68
CA ARG A 114 1.24 17.09 -5.08
C ARG A 114 0.55 18.29 -5.72
N ARG A 115 -0.39 18.93 -5.02
CA ARG A 115 -1.05 20.16 -5.47
C ARG A 115 -0.06 21.33 -5.57
N GLY A 116 0.75 21.56 -4.53
CA GLY A 116 1.76 22.62 -4.57
C GLY A 116 2.80 22.44 -5.69
N LEU A 117 3.21 21.21 -5.98
CA LEU A 117 4.13 20.91 -7.09
C LEU A 117 3.50 21.14 -8.48
N ARG A 118 2.17 20.98 -8.61
CA ARG A 118 1.45 21.33 -9.85
C ARG A 118 1.31 22.84 -10.02
N GLU A 119 1.02 23.56 -8.94
CA GLU A 119 0.97 25.04 -8.97
C GLU A 119 2.31 25.66 -9.40
N LEU A 120 3.42 25.01 -9.06
CA LEU A 120 4.75 25.43 -9.49
C LEU A 120 5.01 25.22 -10.99
N GLU A 121 4.38 24.21 -11.59
CA GLU A 121 4.46 23.82 -13.00
C GLU A 121 3.51 24.66 -13.89
N ASP A 122 2.29 24.91 -13.43
CA ASP A 122 1.26 25.70 -14.14
C ASP A 122 1.49 27.23 -14.05
N GLY A 123 2.57 27.67 -13.39
CA GLY A 123 2.96 29.08 -13.38
C GLY A 123 3.22 29.58 -14.82
N PRO A 124 2.86 30.83 -15.15
CA PRO A 124 2.91 31.32 -16.52
C PRO A 124 4.28 31.05 -17.14
N PRO A 125 4.33 30.54 -18.39
CA PRO A 125 5.59 30.25 -19.06
C PRO A 125 6.42 31.53 -19.01
N PHE A 126 7.69 31.36 -18.67
CA PHE A 126 8.69 32.40 -18.67
C PHE A 126 8.86 32.87 -20.13
N LEU A 127 7.91 33.66 -20.62
CA LEU A 127 8.01 34.31 -21.91
C LEU A 127 9.13 35.34 -21.75
N PRO A 128 10.27 35.21 -22.44
CA PRO A 128 11.20 36.31 -22.54
C PRO A 128 10.42 37.45 -23.20
N ALA A 129 10.26 38.56 -22.48
CA ALA A 129 9.73 39.80 -23.01
C ALA A 129 10.72 40.38 -24.04
N SER A 130 10.82 39.74 -25.21
CA SER A 130 11.52 40.22 -26.42
C SER A 130 11.19 39.29 -27.60
N THR A 131 9.91 39.19 -27.95
CA THR A 131 9.55 38.92 -29.34
C THR A 131 8.41 39.86 -29.65
N THR A 132 8.79 41.09 -29.96
CA THR A 132 7.94 42.03 -30.67
C THR A 132 7.48 41.36 -31.97
N PRO A 133 6.18 41.26 -32.24
CA PRO A 133 5.70 40.95 -33.57
C PRO A 133 5.76 42.27 -34.35
N ASP A 134 6.87 42.49 -35.04
CA ASP A 134 6.87 43.46 -36.14
C ASP A 134 7.20 42.74 -37.45
N THR A 135 6.49 43.19 -38.46
CA THR A 135 6.13 42.50 -39.70
C THR A 135 7.26 42.59 -40.77
N PRO A 136 7.08 41.97 -41.96
CA PRO A 136 8.00 41.00 -42.55
C PRO A 136 9.14 41.61 -43.36
N SER A 137 10.27 40.91 -43.45
CA SER A 137 11.26 41.12 -44.52
C SER A 137 11.60 39.75 -45.09
N GLU A 138 11.13 39.53 -46.32
CA GLU A 138 11.49 38.38 -47.14
C GLU A 138 12.96 38.47 -47.51
N GLU A 139 13.77 37.57 -46.94
CA GLU A 139 15.09 37.23 -47.47
C GLU A 139 15.21 35.70 -47.41
N PRO A 140 15.27 35.00 -48.56
CA PRO A 140 15.51 33.56 -48.58
C PRO A 140 17.03 33.34 -48.48
N GLY A 141 17.50 33.16 -47.25
CA GLY A 141 18.87 32.75 -46.95
C GLY A 141 18.86 31.32 -46.40
N GLU A 142 19.53 30.44 -47.12
CA GLU A 142 19.76 29.02 -46.84
C GLU A 142 20.39 28.74 -45.45
N ASP A 143 20.18 27.50 -45.02
CA ASP A 143 20.95 26.73 -44.02
C ASP A 143 20.75 27.06 -42.54
N GLY A 144 19.98 26.20 -41.88
CA GLY A 144 19.91 26.12 -40.43
C GLY A 144 19.33 24.78 -40.00
N ASP A 145 20.23 23.85 -39.67
CA ASP A 145 19.97 22.54 -39.08
C ASP A 145 18.87 22.62 -38.00
N GLY A 146 17.68 22.17 -38.37
CA GLY A 146 16.58 21.91 -37.46
C GLY A 146 16.76 20.57 -36.77
N GLU A 147 17.78 20.43 -35.94
CA GLU A 147 17.90 19.28 -35.04
C GLU A 147 17.80 19.78 -33.60
N GLU A 148 16.54 19.82 -33.18
CA GLU A 148 16.04 19.66 -31.81
C GLU A 148 17.03 20.06 -30.72
N SER A 149 16.94 21.31 -30.28
CA SER A 149 17.26 21.66 -28.90
C SER A 149 16.32 20.90 -27.96
N SER A 150 16.60 19.61 -27.74
CA SER A 150 16.30 18.91 -26.51
C SER A 150 17.07 19.64 -25.41
N SER A 151 16.55 20.80 -25.01
CA SER A 151 17.09 21.59 -23.92
C SER A 151 17.20 20.64 -22.74
N SER A 152 18.43 20.29 -22.39
CA SER A 152 18.72 19.46 -21.22
C SER A 152 17.87 19.97 -20.07
N SER A 153 16.87 19.19 -19.68
CA SER A 153 15.90 19.57 -18.66
C SER A 153 16.62 20.28 -17.51
N SER A 154 16.24 21.51 -17.17
CA SER A 154 16.95 22.28 -16.15
C SER A 154 17.10 21.43 -14.87
N SER A 155 18.19 21.60 -14.12
CA SER A 155 18.42 20.81 -12.90
C SER A 155 17.23 20.88 -11.93
N LEU A 156 16.57 22.04 -11.85
CA LEU A 156 15.32 22.23 -11.11
C LEU A 156 14.17 21.40 -11.69
N ALA A 157 14.00 21.37 -13.01
CA ALA A 157 12.98 20.53 -13.64
C ALA A 157 13.17 19.04 -13.32
N ARG A 158 14.42 18.55 -13.28
CA ARG A 158 14.71 17.17 -12.85
C ARG A 158 14.38 16.93 -11.37
N ILE A 159 14.73 17.88 -10.49
CA ILE A 159 14.43 17.77 -9.06
C ILE A 159 12.90 17.75 -8.83
N LEU A 160 12.16 18.64 -9.48
CA LEU A 160 10.69 18.66 -9.40
C LEU A 160 10.07 17.36 -9.90
N ALA A 161 10.55 16.84 -11.03
CA ALA A 161 10.12 15.56 -11.56
C ALA A 161 10.38 14.43 -10.55
N GLY A 162 11.57 14.41 -9.92
CA GLY A 162 11.93 13.47 -8.86
C GLY A 162 11.02 13.56 -7.63
N CYS A 163 10.79 14.77 -7.12
CA CYS A 163 9.88 14.99 -5.98
C CYS A 163 8.45 14.52 -6.30
N ARG A 164 7.94 14.79 -7.51
CA ARG A 164 6.61 14.33 -7.95
C ARG A 164 6.54 12.82 -8.04
N ALA A 165 7.55 12.19 -8.65
CA ALA A 165 7.63 10.74 -8.78
C ALA A 165 7.64 10.08 -7.40
N LEU A 166 8.40 10.63 -6.44
CA LEU A 166 8.46 10.11 -5.07
C LEU A 166 7.13 10.27 -4.34
N VAL A 167 6.51 11.46 -4.38
CA VAL A 167 5.18 11.69 -3.78
C VAL A 167 4.12 10.77 -4.39
N HIS A 168 4.14 10.61 -5.71
CA HIS A 168 3.22 9.72 -6.40
C HIS A 168 3.46 8.25 -6.02
N GLY A 169 4.71 7.81 -5.95
CA GLY A 169 5.08 6.46 -5.52
C GLY A 169 4.58 6.15 -4.11
N MET A 170 4.82 7.05 -3.14
CA MET A 170 4.34 6.87 -1.77
C MET A 170 2.81 6.83 -1.67
N LEU A 171 2.10 7.66 -2.44
CA LEU A 171 0.63 7.62 -2.49
C LEU A 171 0.12 6.31 -3.09
N ALA A 172 0.76 5.83 -4.17
CA ALA A 172 0.41 4.58 -4.82
C ALA A 172 0.64 3.39 -3.88
N GLU A 173 1.78 3.36 -3.18
CA GLU A 173 2.10 2.32 -2.21
C GLU A 173 1.11 2.30 -1.04
N LEU A 174 0.80 3.46 -0.43
CA LEU A 174 -0.20 3.54 0.65
C LEU A 174 -1.58 3.02 0.21
N ASN A 175 -1.99 3.33 -1.03
CA ASN A 175 -3.25 2.82 -1.58
C ASN A 175 -3.22 1.30 -1.80
N VAL A 176 -2.07 0.75 -2.24
CA VAL A 176 -1.89 -0.70 -2.36
C VAL A 176 -1.93 -1.38 -0.99
N MET A 177 -1.30 -0.81 0.03
CA MET A 177 -1.33 -1.34 1.40
C MET A 177 -2.76 -1.39 1.96
N GLU A 178 -3.53 -0.33 1.75
CA GLU A 178 -4.95 -0.29 2.14
C GLU A 178 -5.78 -1.33 1.38
N GLN A 179 -5.48 -1.54 0.09
CA GLN A 179 -6.15 -2.57 -0.70
C GLN A 179 -5.85 -3.98 -0.19
N ILE A 180 -4.59 -4.27 0.13
CA ILE A 180 -4.18 -5.56 0.71
C ILE A 180 -4.89 -5.80 2.04
N GLU A 181 -5.03 -4.78 2.89
CA GLU A 181 -5.79 -4.88 4.15
C GLU A 181 -7.24 -5.31 3.89
N ARG A 182 -7.94 -4.62 2.96
CA ARG A 182 -9.32 -4.96 2.60
C ARG A 182 -9.45 -6.37 2.04
N ASP A 183 -8.50 -6.78 1.19
CA ASP A 183 -8.51 -8.10 0.57
C ASP A 183 -8.28 -9.21 1.61
N ALA A 184 -7.38 -8.99 2.57
CA ALA A 184 -7.14 -9.90 3.70
C ALA A 184 -8.40 -10.03 4.59
N ALA A 185 -9.04 -8.91 4.95
CA ALA A 185 -10.28 -8.90 5.72
C ALA A 185 -11.42 -9.63 4.98
N ALA A 186 -11.52 -9.44 3.66
CA ALA A 186 -12.50 -10.15 2.83
C ALA A 186 -12.20 -11.66 2.75
N ALA A 187 -10.92 -12.05 2.65
CA ALA A 187 -10.50 -13.45 2.67
C ALA A 187 -10.81 -14.13 4.00
N GLU A 188 -10.53 -13.46 5.11
CA GLU A 188 -10.89 -13.91 6.45
C GLU A 188 -12.40 -14.11 6.60
N MET A 189 -13.20 -13.12 6.20
CA MET A 189 -14.65 -13.22 6.28
C MET A 189 -15.20 -14.39 5.43
N ARG A 190 -14.59 -14.69 4.28
CA ARG A 190 -14.93 -15.89 3.50
C ARG A 190 -14.58 -17.16 4.24
N TRP A 191 -13.39 -17.23 4.84
CA TRP A 191 -12.93 -18.38 5.62
C TRP A 191 -13.85 -18.63 6.83
N VAL A 192 -14.20 -17.60 7.61
CA VAL A 192 -15.13 -17.70 8.75
C VAL A 192 -16.49 -18.26 8.31
N ARG A 193 -17.05 -17.75 7.20
CA ARG A 193 -18.32 -18.26 6.66
C ARG A 193 -18.24 -19.72 6.24
N GLU A 194 -17.11 -20.13 5.65
CA GLU A 194 -16.90 -21.52 5.25
C GLU A 194 -16.74 -22.45 6.46
N MET A 195 -15.96 -22.03 7.47
CA MET A 195 -15.83 -22.76 8.74
C MET A 195 -17.17 -22.92 9.44
N ASN A 196 -17.96 -21.84 9.52
CA ASN A 196 -19.30 -21.88 10.10
C ASN A 196 -20.24 -22.81 9.34
N ARG A 197 -20.14 -22.86 8.01
CA ARG A 197 -20.93 -23.79 7.18
C ARG A 197 -20.55 -25.25 7.43
N ARG A 198 -19.27 -25.52 7.65
CA ARG A 198 -18.73 -26.88 7.86
C ARG A 198 -18.90 -27.41 9.28
N GLY A 199 -19.33 -26.58 10.23
CA GLY A 199 -19.54 -27.01 11.62
C GLY A 199 -18.25 -27.31 12.39
N LEU A 200 -17.07 -27.07 11.79
CA LEU A 200 -15.75 -27.34 12.40
C LEU A 200 -15.36 -26.36 13.51
N GLY A 201 -16.28 -25.47 13.92
CA GLY A 201 -16.20 -24.69 15.17
C GLY A 201 -17.05 -25.28 16.30
N ARG A 202 -17.67 -26.46 16.10
CA ARG A 202 -18.53 -27.14 17.06
C ARG A 202 -18.12 -28.61 17.13
N ALA A 203 -17.04 -28.90 17.85
CA ALA A 203 -16.74 -30.25 18.29
C ALA A 203 -17.59 -30.67 19.51
N ASP A 204 -18.80 -30.12 19.65
CA ASP A 204 -19.75 -30.59 20.64
C ASP A 204 -21.18 -30.44 20.09
N ASP A 205 -21.76 -31.56 19.67
CA ASP A 205 -23.09 -31.65 19.08
C ASP A 205 -24.23 -31.26 20.04
N ASP A 206 -23.96 -30.70 21.23
CA ASP A 206 -24.95 -30.38 22.26
C ASP A 206 -25.13 -28.88 22.62
N ALA A 207 -24.70 -27.93 21.79
CA ALA A 207 -25.19 -26.55 21.94
C ALA A 207 -26.72 -26.45 21.62
N PRO A 208 -27.58 -26.13 22.60
CA PRO A 208 -29.01 -25.96 22.34
C PRO A 208 -29.18 -24.80 21.34
N ARG A 209 -29.96 -25.05 20.29
CA ARG A 209 -30.44 -24.01 19.36
C ARG A 209 -30.84 -22.78 20.19
N ALA A 210 -30.18 -21.65 19.94
CA ALA A 210 -30.51 -20.37 20.56
C ALA A 210 -31.98 -20.03 20.29
N GLY A 211 -32.85 -20.44 21.21
CA GLY A 211 -34.22 -19.97 21.32
C GLY A 211 -34.18 -18.52 21.76
N ALA A 212 -34.96 -17.68 21.12
CA ALA A 212 -35.06 -16.26 21.40
C ALA A 212 -35.35 -16.00 22.90
N ILE A 213 -34.32 -15.59 23.64
CA ILE A 213 -34.41 -15.23 25.06
C ILE A 213 -34.97 -13.80 25.25
N TRP A 214 -35.19 -13.06 24.16
CA TRP A 214 -35.59 -11.64 24.18
C TRP A 214 -37.10 -11.39 24.30
N ARG A 215 -37.90 -12.36 24.75
CA ARG A 215 -39.36 -12.17 24.94
C ARG A 215 -39.84 -12.27 26.38
N VAL A 216 -38.96 -12.09 27.35
CA VAL A 216 -39.40 -11.84 28.72
C VAL A 216 -38.54 -10.71 29.27
N LEU A 217 -39.04 -9.49 29.13
CA LEU A 217 -39.13 -8.44 30.14
C LEU A 217 -39.93 -7.27 29.57
#